data_AF-A0AAE4AAL5-F1
#
_entry.id   AF-A0AAE4AAL5-F1
#
_cell.length_a   1.000
_cell.length_b   1.000
_cell.length_c   1.000
_cell.angle_alpha   90.00
_cell.angle_beta   90.00
_cell.angle_gamma   90.00
#
_symmetry.space_group_name_H-M   'P 1'
#
loop_
_entity.id
_entity.type
_entity.pdbx_description
1 polymer ?
#
loop_
_entity_poly.entity_id
_entity_poly.type
_entity_poly.pdbx_seq_one_letter_code
_entity_poly.pdbx_strand_id
1 'polypeptide(L)'
;MSAPFHRYRGMALLPLAALAVHQLRYALAFGADASQRLAEQGHAYLGSVEAVAVMLCAVTLGSFLTRLASAWTSGAAASGPAAARHGLLKLWAVAALVLAAVYSGQELLEGMLTAGHPPGLEGVLGNGGWLMVPLSVAVGGLLALLLRGAQAALALVRGVRAARPAASPAAPAVPRPA
;
A
#
# COMPACT_ATOMS: atom_id res chain seq x y z
N MET A 1 0.84 24.31 -10.29
CA MET A 1 -0.20 23.28 -10.09
C MET A 1 0.47 21.91 -10.05
N SER A 2 0.56 21.30 -8.86
CA SER A 2 1.18 19.97 -8.68
C SER A 2 0.26 18.90 -9.25
N ALA A 3 0.75 18.09 -10.18
CA ALA A 3 -0.03 17.06 -10.86
C ALA A 3 -0.68 16.07 -9.85
N PRO A 4 -1.95 15.67 -10.06
CA PRO A 4 -2.73 14.89 -9.10
C PRO A 4 -2.25 13.43 -8.92
N PHE A 5 -1.40 12.92 -9.83
CA PHE A 5 -0.93 11.53 -9.85
C PHE A 5 -0.13 11.07 -8.63
N HIS A 6 0.36 11.98 -7.79
CA HIS A 6 1.06 11.61 -6.56
C HIS A 6 0.12 11.10 -5.46
N ARG A 7 -1.18 11.46 -5.52
CA ARG A 7 -2.14 11.17 -4.44
C ARG A 7 -2.69 9.75 -4.47
N TYR A 8 -2.63 9.04 -5.60
CA TYR A 8 -3.33 7.76 -5.81
C TYR A 8 -2.48 6.50 -5.61
N ARG A 9 -1.18 6.63 -5.30
CA ARG A 9 -0.26 5.47 -5.28
C ARG A 9 -0.57 4.47 -4.18
N GLY A 10 -0.73 4.92 -2.93
CA GLY A 10 -1.13 4.03 -1.85
C GLY A 10 -2.55 3.51 -2.01
N MET A 11 -3.42 4.24 -2.72
CA MET A 11 -4.79 3.78 -3.01
C MET A 11 -4.81 2.48 -3.81
N ALA A 12 -3.86 2.29 -4.73
CA ALA A 12 -3.76 1.06 -5.51
C ALA A 12 -2.91 -0.01 -4.81
N LEU A 13 -1.83 0.40 -4.14
CA LEU A 13 -0.88 -0.57 -3.56
C LEU A 13 -1.44 -1.31 -2.35
N LEU A 14 -2.21 -0.66 -1.48
CA LEU A 14 -2.70 -1.33 -0.27
C LEU A 14 -3.76 -2.42 -0.56
N PRO A 15 -4.76 -2.21 -1.43
CA PRO A 15 -5.68 -3.29 -1.82
C PRO A 15 -4.95 -4.49 -2.45
N LEU A 16 -3.96 -4.23 -3.32
CA LEU A 16 -3.14 -5.29 -3.92
C LEU A 16 -2.31 -6.04 -2.88
N ALA A 17 -1.73 -5.32 -1.91
CA ALA A 17 -0.98 -5.92 -0.82
C ALA A 17 -1.86 -6.76 0.11
N ALA A 18 -3.08 -6.30 0.43
CA ALA A 18 -4.05 -7.06 1.21
C ALA A 18 -4.49 -8.34 0.48
N LEU A 19 -4.81 -8.22 -0.82
CA LEU A 19 -5.11 -9.37 -1.68
C LEU A 19 -3.93 -10.36 -1.72
N ALA A 20 -2.70 -9.87 -1.84
CA ALA A 20 -1.52 -10.71 -1.85
C ALA A 20 -1.34 -11.47 -0.53
N VAL A 21 -1.51 -10.82 0.63
CA VAL A 21 -1.45 -11.50 1.95
C VAL A 21 -2.52 -12.60 2.03
N HIS A 22 -3.74 -12.29 1.63
CA HIS A 22 -4.85 -13.24 1.65
C HIS A 22 -4.59 -14.46 0.73
N GLN A 23 -4.24 -14.21 -0.53
CA GLN A 23 -3.99 -15.28 -1.51
C GLN A 23 -2.76 -16.12 -1.14
N LEU A 24 -1.68 -15.49 -0.65
CA LEU A 24 -0.50 -16.22 -0.20
C LEU A 24 -0.79 -17.08 1.03
N ARG A 25 -1.62 -16.62 1.98
CA ARG A 25 -2.05 -17.44 3.12
C ARG A 25 -2.73 -18.70 2.62
N TYR A 26 -3.70 -18.58 1.73
CA TYR A 26 -4.42 -19.72 1.17
C TYR A 26 -3.50 -20.69 0.42
N ALA A 27 -2.62 -20.17 -0.44
CA ALA A 27 -1.65 -20.99 -1.17
C ALA A 27 -0.71 -21.76 -0.23
N LEU A 28 -0.26 -21.14 0.87
CA LEU A 28 0.63 -21.77 1.84
C LEU A 28 -0.10 -22.73 2.79
N ALA A 29 -1.35 -22.46 3.13
CA ALA A 29 -2.14 -23.28 4.05
C ALA A 29 -2.71 -24.53 3.38
N PHE A 30 -3.13 -24.43 2.11
CA PHE A 30 -3.87 -25.50 1.42
C PHE A 30 -3.19 -26.03 0.15
N GLY A 31 -2.12 -25.38 -0.33
CA GLY A 31 -1.35 -25.87 -1.48
C GLY A 31 -2.20 -26.02 -2.75
N ALA A 32 -2.19 -27.24 -3.32
CA ALA A 32 -2.94 -27.56 -4.55
C ALA A 32 -4.45 -27.37 -4.39
N ASP A 33 -4.98 -27.54 -3.18
CA ASP A 33 -6.41 -27.45 -2.89
C ASP A 33 -6.88 -26.00 -2.65
N ALA A 34 -5.97 -25.01 -2.70
CA ALA A 34 -6.30 -23.62 -2.38
C ALA A 34 -7.43 -23.06 -3.25
N SER A 35 -7.44 -23.39 -4.55
CA SER A 35 -8.50 -22.93 -5.47
C SER A 35 -9.85 -23.57 -5.17
N GLN A 36 -9.87 -24.85 -4.81
CA GLN A 36 -11.09 -25.56 -4.43
C GLN A 36 -11.62 -25.05 -3.09
N ARG A 37 -10.76 -24.82 -2.09
CA ARG A 37 -11.16 -24.25 -0.80
C ARG A 37 -11.70 -22.82 -0.93
N LEU A 38 -11.07 -21.98 -1.78
CA LEU A 38 -11.60 -20.66 -2.11
C LEU A 38 -12.99 -20.73 -2.77
N ALA A 39 -13.20 -21.70 -3.66
CA ALA A 39 -14.47 -21.90 -4.33
C ALA A 39 -15.56 -22.42 -3.38
N GLU A 40 -15.20 -23.28 -2.44
CA GLU A 40 -16.09 -23.82 -1.40
C GLU A 40 -16.47 -22.76 -0.34
N GLN A 41 -15.56 -21.84 -0.01
CA GLN A 41 -15.78 -20.79 0.98
C GLN A 41 -16.45 -19.53 0.41
N GLY A 42 -16.50 -19.34 -0.92
CA GLY A 42 -17.13 -18.15 -1.50
C GLY A 42 -17.51 -18.25 -2.96
N HIS A 43 -18.78 -18.58 -3.26
CA HIS A 43 -19.36 -18.37 -4.59
C HIS A 43 -20.63 -17.49 -4.60
N ALA A 44 -20.47 -16.39 -5.34
CA ALA A 44 -21.40 -15.64 -6.20
C ALA A 44 -22.11 -14.38 -5.69
N TYR A 45 -22.61 -14.26 -4.45
CA TYR A 45 -23.40 -13.06 -4.07
C TYR A 45 -22.84 -12.22 -2.90
N LEU A 46 -22.08 -12.81 -1.97
CA LEU A 46 -21.49 -12.09 -0.84
C LEU A 46 -20.25 -11.25 -1.22
N GLY A 47 -19.70 -11.51 -2.41
CA GLY A 47 -18.42 -10.97 -2.88
C GLY A 47 -18.42 -9.52 -3.39
N SER A 48 -19.54 -8.80 -3.40
CA SER A 48 -19.54 -7.39 -3.85
C SER A 48 -19.48 -6.40 -2.69
N VAL A 49 -20.30 -6.57 -1.64
CA VAL A 49 -20.33 -5.63 -0.50
C VAL A 49 -19.07 -5.75 0.34
N GLU A 50 -18.62 -6.97 0.64
CA GLU A 50 -17.38 -7.21 1.38
C GLU A 50 -16.18 -6.70 0.58
N ALA A 51 -16.07 -7.07 -0.70
CA ALA A 51 -14.98 -6.60 -1.55
C ALA A 51 -14.97 -5.08 -1.69
N VAL A 52 -16.14 -4.44 -1.81
CA VAL A 52 -16.24 -2.97 -1.85
C VAL A 52 -15.86 -2.35 -0.51
N ALA A 53 -16.33 -2.87 0.62
CA ALA A 53 -16.00 -2.35 1.94
C ALA A 53 -14.49 -2.47 2.22
N VAL A 54 -13.89 -3.61 1.92
CA VAL A 54 -12.47 -3.88 2.05
C VAL A 54 -11.67 -3.00 1.09
N MET A 55 -12.11 -2.87 -0.17
CA MET A 55 -11.47 -2.00 -1.16
C MET A 55 -11.49 -0.53 -0.71
N LEU A 56 -12.63 -0.01 -0.24
CA LEU A 56 -12.77 1.35 0.27
C LEU A 56 -11.89 1.59 1.50
N CYS A 57 -11.86 0.62 2.42
CA CYS A 57 -10.99 0.65 3.59
C CYS A 57 -9.51 0.69 3.18
N ALA A 58 -9.10 -0.21 2.28
CA ALA A 58 -7.74 -0.29 1.78
C ALA A 58 -7.33 0.95 0.96
N VAL A 59 -8.22 1.53 0.17
CA VAL A 59 -7.96 2.80 -0.53
C VAL A 59 -7.74 3.95 0.47
N THR A 60 -8.57 4.01 1.51
CA THR A 60 -8.50 5.06 2.54
C THR A 60 -7.22 4.93 3.36
N LEU A 61 -6.92 3.73 3.86
CA LEU A 61 -5.70 3.45 4.62
C LEU A 61 -4.45 3.59 3.75
N GLY A 62 -4.51 3.21 2.48
CA GLY A 62 -3.42 3.41 1.52
C GLY A 62 -3.11 4.88 1.27
N SER A 63 -4.16 5.71 1.17
CA SER A 63 -4.01 7.17 1.11
C SER A 63 -3.32 7.71 2.37
N PHE A 64 -3.75 7.23 3.54
CA PHE A 64 -3.16 7.60 4.82
C PHE A 64 -1.66 7.21 4.89
N LEU A 65 -1.31 5.98 4.52
CA LEU A 65 0.08 5.50 4.48
C LEU A 65 0.96 6.33 3.53
N THR A 66 0.43 6.74 2.38
CA THR A 66 1.15 7.60 1.43
C THR A 66 1.46 8.97 2.05
N ARG A 67 0.50 9.55 2.78
CA ARG A 67 0.70 10.82 3.49
C ARG A 67 1.73 10.68 4.60
N LEU A 68 1.65 9.58 5.36
CA LEU A 68 2.56 9.28 6.45
C LEU A 68 3.99 9.08 5.97
N ALA A 69 4.17 8.30 4.90
CA ALA A 69 5.45 8.15 4.21
C ALA A 69 6.01 9.52 3.81
N SER A 70 5.19 10.38 3.20
CA SER A 70 5.61 11.70 2.73
C SER A 70 6.04 12.62 3.86
N ALA A 71 5.34 12.59 5.00
CA ALA A 71 5.69 13.37 6.18
C ALA A 71 7.04 12.92 6.77
N TRP A 72 7.25 11.61 6.91
CA TRP A 72 8.46 11.08 7.52
C TRP A 72 9.68 11.15 6.62
N THR A 73 9.54 11.07 5.29
CA THR A 73 10.66 11.25 4.38
C THR A 73 11.10 12.69 4.23
N SER A 74 10.15 13.63 4.24
CA SER A 74 10.46 15.06 4.08
C SER A 74 11.26 15.60 5.26
N GLY A 75 10.94 15.17 6.49
CA GLY A 75 11.73 15.52 7.67
C GLY A 75 13.07 14.79 7.74
N ALA A 76 13.11 13.51 7.35
CA ALA A 76 14.31 12.70 7.49
C ALA A 76 15.46 13.09 6.55
N ALA A 77 15.18 13.65 5.38
CA ALA A 77 16.21 14.09 4.44
C ALA A 77 17.11 15.20 5.03
N ALA A 78 16.55 16.05 5.89
CA ALA A 78 17.28 17.11 6.58
C ALA A 78 18.05 16.61 7.82
N SER A 79 17.65 15.47 8.39
CA SER A 79 18.17 14.96 9.68
C SER A 79 19.17 13.80 9.54
N GLY A 80 19.58 13.45 8.31
CA GLY A 80 20.64 12.46 8.05
C GLY A 80 20.22 10.98 7.97
N PRO A 81 21.18 10.06 7.72
CA PRO A 81 20.89 8.66 7.39
C PRO A 81 20.15 7.88 8.49
N ALA A 82 20.49 8.14 9.76
CA ALA A 82 19.85 7.48 10.90
C ALA A 82 18.37 7.83 10.98
N ALA A 83 17.99 9.11 10.87
CA ALA A 83 16.60 9.53 10.85
C ALA A 83 15.82 8.89 9.68
N ALA A 84 16.47 8.75 8.53
CA ALA A 84 15.90 8.13 7.35
C ALA A 84 15.65 6.62 7.54
N ARG A 85 16.53 5.90 8.27
CA ARG A 85 16.29 4.51 8.67
C ARG A 85 15.10 4.39 9.61
N HIS A 86 15.02 5.24 10.64
CA HIS A 86 13.91 5.24 11.60
C HIS A 86 12.56 5.51 10.93
N GLY A 87 12.50 6.44 9.96
CA GLY A 87 11.28 6.71 9.20
C GLY A 87 10.78 5.50 8.41
N LEU A 88 11.69 4.71 7.83
CA LEU A 88 11.33 3.47 7.12
C LEU A 88 10.86 2.37 8.05
N LEU A 89 11.54 2.15 9.18
CA LEU A 89 11.11 1.15 10.15
C LEU A 89 9.71 1.46 10.71
N LYS A 90 9.42 2.73 10.98
CA LYS A 90 8.07 3.18 11.36
C LYS A 90 7.05 2.91 10.25
N LEU A 91 7.36 3.28 9.00
CA LEU A 91 6.46 3.04 7.87
C LEU A 91 6.20 1.55 7.65
N TRP A 92 7.23 0.72 7.75
CA TRP A 92 7.12 -0.72 7.67
C TRP A 92 6.22 -1.27 8.77
N ALA A 93 6.47 -0.94 10.04
CA ALA A 93 5.66 -1.41 11.16
C ALA A 93 4.19 -1.02 11.01
N VAL A 94 3.90 0.22 10.62
CA VAL A 94 2.53 0.68 10.39
C VAL A 94 1.89 -0.04 9.20
N ALA A 95 2.62 -0.22 8.08
CA ALA A 95 2.10 -0.95 6.92
C ALA A 95 1.77 -2.41 7.26
N ALA A 96 2.63 -3.10 8.01
CA ALA A 96 2.39 -4.46 8.47
C ALA A 96 1.16 -4.54 9.38
N LEU A 97 1.02 -3.61 10.33
CA LEU A 97 -0.14 -3.55 11.22
C LEU A 97 -1.44 -3.30 10.45
N VAL A 98 -1.41 -2.37 9.49
CA VAL A 98 -2.56 -2.07 8.63
C VAL A 98 -2.96 -3.30 7.80
N LEU A 99 -2.00 -4.02 7.21
CA LEU A 99 -2.30 -5.24 6.45
C LEU A 99 -2.91 -6.33 7.33
N ALA A 100 -2.36 -6.55 8.53
CA ALA A 100 -2.92 -7.50 9.48
C ALA A 100 -4.35 -7.11 9.89
N ALA A 101 -4.61 -5.82 10.14
CA ALA A 101 -5.94 -5.33 10.47
C ALA A 101 -6.94 -5.51 9.32
N VAL A 102 -6.53 -5.23 8.08
CA VAL A 102 -7.38 -5.45 6.89
C VAL A 102 -7.69 -6.94 6.74
N TYR A 103 -6.69 -7.81 6.82
CA TYR A 103 -6.88 -9.26 6.76
C TYR A 103 -7.84 -9.76 7.85
N SER A 104 -7.64 -9.36 9.11
CA SER A 104 -8.53 -9.75 10.20
C SER A 104 -9.96 -9.24 9.96
N GLY A 105 -10.11 -8.05 9.41
CA GLY A 105 -11.41 -7.52 9.00
C GLY A 105 -12.08 -8.36 7.92
N GLN A 106 -11.32 -8.85 6.93
CA GLN A 106 -11.82 -9.74 5.88
C GLN A 106 -12.35 -11.05 6.48
N GLU A 107 -11.52 -11.78 7.22
CA GLU A 107 -11.92 -13.08 7.80
C GLU A 107 -13.06 -12.94 8.82
N LEU A 108 -13.12 -11.83 9.57
CA LEU A 108 -14.26 -11.56 10.47
C LEU A 108 -15.55 -11.27 9.71
N LEU A 109 -15.49 -10.49 8.62
CA LEU A 109 -16.65 -10.23 7.77
C LEU A 109 -17.11 -11.52 7.09
N GLU A 110 -16.20 -12.33 6.59
CA GLU A 110 -16.48 -13.64 6.00
C GLU A 110 -17.15 -14.57 7.03
N GLY A 111 -16.62 -14.62 8.26
CA GLY A 111 -17.21 -15.36 9.38
C GLY A 111 -18.60 -14.89 9.80
N MET A 112 -18.92 -13.61 9.61
CA MET A 112 -20.25 -13.05 9.92
C MET A 112 -21.26 -13.23 8.78
N LEU A 113 -20.80 -13.28 7.54
CA LEU A 113 -21.65 -13.23 6.35
C LEU A 113 -21.81 -14.60 5.67
N THR A 114 -20.87 -15.52 5.86
CA THR A 114 -20.83 -16.83 5.20
C THR A 114 -21.22 -17.94 6.16
N ALA A 115 -22.35 -18.61 5.87
CA ALA A 115 -22.78 -19.77 6.64
C ALA A 115 -21.74 -20.91 6.53
N GLY A 116 -21.28 -21.42 7.67
CA GLY A 116 -20.29 -22.49 7.75
C GLY A 116 -18.84 -22.03 7.89
N HIS A 117 -18.56 -20.71 7.84
CA HIS A 117 -17.24 -20.19 8.15
C HIS A 117 -17.08 -19.99 9.67
N PRO A 118 -15.96 -20.46 10.29
CA PRO A 118 -15.72 -20.21 11.70
C PRO A 118 -15.71 -18.70 12.03
N PRO A 119 -16.49 -18.23 13.01
CA PRO A 119 -16.50 -16.83 13.39
C PRO A 119 -15.33 -16.47 14.32
N GLY A 120 -15.10 -15.18 14.51
CA GLY A 120 -14.20 -14.66 15.54
C GLY A 120 -12.73 -15.05 15.32
N LEU A 121 -12.01 -15.35 16.42
CA LEU A 121 -10.58 -15.65 16.37
C LEU A 121 -10.27 -16.98 15.66
N GLU A 122 -11.19 -17.93 15.70
CA GLU A 122 -11.02 -19.21 15.00
C GLU A 122 -11.03 -19.00 13.48
N GLY A 123 -11.90 -18.12 12.97
CA GLY A 123 -11.87 -17.71 11.56
C GLY A 123 -10.53 -17.07 11.20
N VAL A 124 -10.08 -16.10 11.99
CA VAL A 124 -8.86 -15.31 11.70
C VAL A 124 -7.58 -16.15 11.80
N LEU A 125 -7.43 -16.97 12.83
CA LEU A 125 -6.18 -17.68 13.16
C LEU A 125 -6.18 -19.16 12.75
N GLY A 126 -7.36 -19.75 12.59
CA GLY A 126 -7.54 -21.14 12.19
C GLY A 126 -7.15 -21.40 10.73
N ASN A 127 -7.01 -22.67 10.37
CA ASN A 127 -6.72 -23.13 9.01
C ASN A 127 -5.56 -22.37 8.34
N GLY A 128 -4.43 -22.22 9.06
CA GLY A 128 -3.26 -21.49 8.57
C GLY A 128 -3.37 -19.96 8.66
N GLY A 129 -4.42 -19.44 9.29
CA GLY A 129 -4.65 -18.01 9.49
C GLY A 129 -3.49 -17.29 10.15
N TRP A 130 -2.81 -17.93 11.10
CA TRP A 130 -1.60 -17.41 11.77
C TRP A 130 -0.48 -16.95 10.81
N LEU A 131 -0.44 -17.46 9.57
CA LEU A 131 0.50 -17.01 8.53
C LEU A 131 0.32 -15.54 8.15
N MET A 132 -0.83 -14.93 8.47
CA MET A 132 -1.08 -13.52 8.24
C MET A 132 -0.04 -12.62 8.92
N VAL A 133 0.53 -13.02 10.06
CA VAL A 133 1.57 -12.23 10.76
C VAL A 133 2.85 -12.13 9.93
N PRO A 134 3.57 -13.24 9.62
CA PRO A 134 4.79 -13.15 8.84
C PRO A 134 4.54 -12.59 7.43
N LEU A 135 3.40 -12.91 6.79
CA LEU A 135 3.04 -12.35 5.49
C LEU A 135 2.82 -10.84 5.54
N SER A 136 2.09 -10.33 6.53
CA SER A 136 1.87 -8.89 6.70
C SER A 136 3.17 -8.15 6.98
N VAL A 137 4.09 -8.74 7.76
CA VAL A 137 5.43 -8.18 7.98
C VAL A 137 6.20 -8.12 6.66
N ALA A 138 6.28 -9.22 5.91
CA ALA A 138 7.03 -9.27 4.66
C ALA A 138 6.46 -8.30 3.60
N VAL A 139 5.15 -8.37 3.34
CA VAL A 139 4.46 -7.54 2.35
C VAL A 139 4.43 -6.07 2.80
N GLY A 140 4.24 -5.79 4.08
CA GLY A 140 4.32 -4.43 4.64
C GLY A 140 5.70 -3.81 4.46
N GLY A 141 6.77 -4.62 4.55
CA GLY A 141 8.14 -4.19 4.28
C GLY A 141 8.33 -3.81 2.82
N LEU A 142 7.88 -4.67 1.91
CA LEU A 142 7.87 -4.38 0.48
C LEU A 142 7.08 -3.11 0.16
N LEU A 143 5.89 -2.95 0.74
CA LEU A 143 5.05 -1.76 0.56
C LEU A 143 5.77 -0.48 1.04
N ALA A 144 6.39 -0.52 2.21
CA ALA A 144 7.16 0.60 2.74
C ALA A 144 8.35 0.97 1.85
N LEU A 145 9.06 -0.03 1.32
CA LEU A 145 10.15 0.17 0.36
C LEU A 145 9.65 0.78 -0.95
N LEU A 146 8.55 0.29 -1.51
CA LEU A 146 7.95 0.82 -2.74
C LEU A 146 7.52 2.28 -2.57
N LEU A 147 6.84 2.60 -1.46
CA LEU A 147 6.39 3.97 -1.17
C LEU A 147 7.59 4.92 -1.04
N ARG A 148 8.62 4.51 -0.30
CA ARG A 148 9.83 5.32 -0.11
C ARG A 148 10.66 5.45 -1.40
N GLY A 149 10.84 4.36 -2.14
CA GLY A 149 11.55 4.34 -3.41
C GLY A 149 10.86 5.24 -4.45
N ALA A 150 9.54 5.20 -4.50
CA ALA A 150 8.75 6.05 -5.38
C ALA A 150 8.88 7.55 -5.04
N GLN A 151 9.07 7.90 -3.76
CA GLN A 151 9.35 9.28 -3.35
C GLN A 151 10.77 9.71 -3.70
N ALA A 152 11.75 8.83 -3.50
CA ALA A 152 13.14 9.10 -3.88
C ALA A 152 13.28 9.34 -5.39
N ALA A 153 12.66 8.49 -6.22
CA ALA A 153 12.65 8.66 -7.67
C ALA A 153 12.01 10.00 -8.10
N LEU A 154 10.92 10.41 -7.45
CA LEU A 154 10.30 11.71 -7.72
C LEU A 154 11.17 12.90 -7.30
N ALA A 155 11.88 12.79 -6.18
CA ALA A 155 12.81 13.82 -5.74
C ALA A 155 13.95 14.00 -6.75
N LEU A 156 14.50 12.89 -7.27
CA LEU A 156 15.52 12.91 -8.33
C LEU A 156 15.01 13.61 -9.60
N VAL A 157 13.83 13.23 -10.10
CA VAL A 157 13.23 13.84 -11.29
C VAL A 157 12.99 15.34 -11.09
N ARG A 158 12.54 15.77 -9.91
CA ARG A 158 12.37 17.19 -9.58
C ARG A 158 13.69 17.93 -9.54
N GLY A 159 14.74 17.34 -8.96
CA GLY A 159 16.08 17.90 -8.94
C GLY A 159 16.64 18.11 -10.35
N VAL A 160 16.54 17.10 -11.22
CA VAL A 160 16.95 17.18 -12.63
C VAL A 160 16.19 18.28 -13.37
N ARG A 161 14.88 18.42 -13.14
CA ARG A 161 14.07 19.47 -13.77
C ARG A 161 14.43 20.87 -13.28
N ALA A 162 14.72 21.03 -11.98
CA ALA A 162 15.11 22.31 -11.40
C ALA A 162 16.53 22.74 -11.82
N ALA A 163 17.43 21.79 -12.04
CA ALA A 163 18.78 22.05 -12.54
C ALA A 163 18.83 22.42 -14.04
N ARG A 164 17.74 22.20 -14.78
CA ARG A 164 17.66 22.57 -16.20
C ARG A 164 17.53 24.10 -16.28
N PRO A 165 18.51 24.83 -16.85
CA PRO A 165 18.43 26.29 -16.94
C PRO A 165 17.14 26.64 -17.70
N ALA A 166 16.33 27.52 -17.10
CA ALA A 166 15.22 28.13 -17.84
C ALA A 166 15.84 28.82 -19.05
N ALA A 167 15.47 28.38 -20.26
CA ALA A 167 15.82 29.11 -21.45
C ALA A 167 15.27 30.52 -21.27
N SER A 168 16.17 31.47 -20.98
CA SER A 168 15.79 32.88 -20.90
C SER A 168 15.10 33.22 -22.21
N PRO A 169 13.88 33.78 -22.19
CA PRO A 169 13.28 34.28 -23.42
C PRO A 169 14.28 35.26 -24.01
N ALA A 170 14.77 34.97 -25.22
CA ALA A 170 15.70 35.84 -25.91
C ALA A 170 15.07 37.25 -25.92
N ALA A 171 15.76 38.21 -25.31
CA ALA A 171 15.28 39.59 -25.28
C ALA A 171 15.04 40.02 -26.75
N PRO A 172 13.86 40.61 -27.07
CA PRO A 172 13.59 41.05 -28.42
C PRO A 172 14.70 42.01 -28.85
N ALA A 173 15.30 41.74 -30.01
CA ALA A 173 16.35 42.56 -30.56
C ALA A 173 15.82 44.00 -30.73
N VAL A 174 16.36 44.93 -29.96
CA VAL A 174 16.06 46.36 -30.13
C VAL A 174 16.66 46.78 -31.48
N PRO A 175 15.86 47.28 -32.43
CA PRO A 175 16.38 47.80 -33.70
C PRO A 175 17.30 48.99 -33.43
N ARG A 176 18.50 48.99 -34.02
CA ARG A 176 19.38 50.17 -33.96
C ARG A 176 18.80 51.27 -34.86
N PRO A 177 18.71 52.54 -34.39
CA PRO A 177 18.37 53.67 -35.25
C PRO A 177 19.51 53.93 -36.25
N ALA A 178 19.12 54.35 -37.46
CA ALA A 178 19.97 54.69 -38.60
C ALA A 178 20.62 56.07 -38.47
#